data_AF-A0A1F5N8K8-F1
#
_entry.id   AF-A0A1F5N8K8-F1
#
_cell.length_a   1.000
_cell.length_b   1.000
_cell.length_c   1.000
_cell.angle_alpha   90.00
_cell.angle_beta   90.00
_cell.angle_gamma   90.00
#
_symmetry.space_group_name_H-M   'P 1'
#
loop_
_entity.id
_entity.type
_entity.pdbx_description
1 polymer ?
#
loop_
_entity_poly.entity_id
_entity_poly.type
_entity_poly.pdbx_seq_one_letter_code
_entity_poly.pdbx_strand_id
1 'polypeptide(L)'
;MEVINIISRVVALPLLGLVLLYQKTLSPDHGLFKFRYPYGYCKFYPSCSAYGVLVLKKDGILGLPKIINRLIQCRPGVSPAIDQPYK
;
A
#
# COMPACT_ATOMS: atom_id res chain seq x y z
N MET A 1 5.37 11.76 -22.02
CA MET A 1 5.09 11.42 -20.59
C MET A 1 3.97 10.39 -20.45
N GLU A 2 2.90 10.43 -21.25
CA GLU A 2 1.80 9.45 -21.14
C GLU A 2 2.22 8.00 -21.40
N VAL A 3 3.03 7.74 -22.43
CA VAL A 3 3.50 6.38 -22.75
C VAL A 3 4.30 5.78 -21.59
N ILE A 4 5.17 6.56 -20.95
CA ILE A 4 5.95 6.14 -19.77
C ILE A 4 5.02 5.79 -18.62
N ASN A 5 3.97 6.59 -18.38
CA ASN A 5 3.00 6.31 -17.33
C ASN A 5 2.17 5.05 -17.61
N ILE A 6 1.79 4.82 -18.86
CA ILE A 6 1.06 3.61 -19.28
C ILE A 6 1.94 2.38 -19.08
N ILE A 7 3.17 2.41 -19.58
CA ILE A 7 4.13 1.31 -19.39
C ILE A 7 4.36 1.07 -17.89
N SER A 8 4.55 2.13 -17.10
CA SER A 8 4.78 2.02 -15.65
C SER A 8 3.61 1.37 -14.91
N ARG A 9 2.37 1.60 -15.34
CA ARG A 9 1.18 0.96 -14.78
C ARG A 9 1.07 -0.50 -15.18
N VAL A 10 1.36 -0.83 -16.44
CA VAL A 10 1.35 -2.22 -16.93
C VAL A 10 2.41 -3.04 -16.20
N VAL A 11 3.63 -2.51 -16.07
CA VAL A 11 4.72 -3.15 -15.33
C VAL A 11 4.39 -3.31 -13.84
N ALA A 12 3.55 -2.44 -13.28
CA ALA A 12 3.11 -2.55 -11.89
C ALA A 12 2.04 -3.63 -11.64
N LEU A 13 1.41 -4.21 -12.67
CA LEU A 13 0.32 -5.18 -12.50
C LEU A 13 0.71 -6.43 -11.71
N PRO A 14 1.87 -7.09 -11.94
CA PRO A 14 2.30 -8.23 -11.13
C PRO A 14 2.46 -7.85 -9.66
N LEU A 15 3.08 -6.70 -9.39
CA LEU A 15 3.26 -6.20 -8.03
C LEU A 15 1.92 -5.87 -7.36
N LEU A 16 1.00 -5.24 -8.10
CA LEU A 16 -0.37 -4.98 -7.62
C LEU A 16 -1.09 -6.29 -7.28
N GLY A 17 -0.96 -7.31 -8.14
CA GLY A 17 -1.52 -8.64 -7.90
C GLY A 17 -0.97 -9.29 -6.62
N LEU A 18 0.34 -9.20 -6.39
CA LEU A 18 0.97 -9.71 -5.17
C LEU A 18 0.48 -8.98 -3.92
N VAL A 19 0.34 -7.65 -3.97
CA VAL A 19 -0.17 -6.86 -2.83
C VAL A 19 -1.63 -7.21 -2.53
N LEU A 20 -2.47 -7.39 -3.56
CA LEU A 20 -3.87 -7.82 -3.38
C LEU A 20 -3.97 -9.24 -2.83
N LEU A 21 -3.12 -10.17 -3.30
CA LEU A 21 -3.05 -11.52 -2.77
C LEU A 21 -2.64 -11.51 -1.29
N TYR A 22 -1.64 -10.70 -0.95
CA TYR A 22 -1.22 -10.47 0.43
C TYR A 22 -2.36 -9.90 1.28
N GLN A 23 -3.09 -8.88 0.78
CA GLN A 23 -4.26 -8.32 1.47
C GLN A 23 -5.33 -9.37 1.76
N LYS A 24 -5.59 -10.29 0.83
CA LYS A 24 -6.63 -11.31 0.99
C LYS A 24 -6.23 -12.48 1.89
N THR A 25 -4.93 -12.81 1.94
CA THR A 25 -4.43 -14.01 2.64
C THR A 25 -3.78 -13.66 3.97
N LEU A 26 -2.59 -13.06 3.92
CA LEU A 26 -1.68 -12.93 5.05
C LEU A 26 -1.78 -11.59 5.78
N SER A 27 -2.46 -10.59 5.21
CA SER A 27 -2.45 -9.23 5.77
C SER A 27 -3.09 -9.18 7.16
N PRO A 28 -2.37 -8.66 8.17
CA PRO A 28 -2.92 -8.43 9.51
C PRO A 28 -4.08 -7.43 9.53
N ASP A 29 -4.18 -6.55 8.53
CA ASP A 29 -5.19 -5.49 8.47
C ASP A 29 -6.44 -5.90 7.65
N HIS A 30 -6.29 -6.78 6.66
CA HIS A 30 -7.34 -7.07 5.66
C HIS A 30 -7.69 -8.56 5.55
N GLY A 31 -6.72 -9.44 5.78
CA GLY A 31 -6.81 -10.85 5.43
C GLY A 31 -7.27 -11.72 6.58
N LEU A 32 -6.92 -13.00 6.50
CA LEU A 32 -7.32 -14.01 7.48
C LEU A 32 -6.81 -13.68 8.88
N PHE A 33 -5.67 -12.99 9.02
CA PHE A 33 -5.10 -12.63 10.33
C PHE A 33 -5.70 -11.39 10.99
N LYS A 34 -6.72 -10.76 10.39
CA LYS A 34 -7.38 -9.58 10.97
C LYS A 34 -7.93 -9.82 12.37
N PHE A 35 -8.42 -11.03 12.68
CA PHE A 35 -8.93 -11.38 14.01
C PHE A 35 -7.86 -11.22 15.11
N ARG A 36 -6.57 -11.34 14.77
CA ARG A 36 -5.47 -11.20 15.73
C ARG A 36 -5.16 -9.73 16.06
N TYR A 37 -5.60 -8.80 15.21
CA TYR A 37 -5.38 -7.36 15.31
C TYR A 37 -6.69 -6.59 15.09
N PRO A 38 -7.67 -6.70 16.03
CA PRO A 38 -9.00 -6.13 15.86
C PRO A 38 -9.01 -4.61 15.71
N TYR A 39 -7.99 -3.93 16.25
CA TYR A 39 -7.82 -2.47 16.16
C TYR A 39 -6.90 -2.02 15.00
N GLY A 40 -6.54 -2.93 14.11
CA GLY A 40 -5.59 -2.68 13.02
C GLY A 40 -4.13 -2.82 13.47
N TYR A 41 -3.29 -3.28 12.55
CA TYR A 41 -1.85 -3.41 12.72
C TYR A 41 -1.12 -2.15 12.21
N CYS A 42 -1.55 -1.65 11.05
CA CYS A 42 -0.97 -0.46 10.45
C CYS A 42 -1.33 0.81 11.23
N LYS A 43 -0.32 1.65 11.51
CA LYS A 43 -0.53 2.93 12.21
C LYS A 43 -1.22 3.99 11.36
N PHE A 44 -1.10 3.89 10.04
CA PHE A 44 -1.68 4.87 9.16
C PHE A 44 -2.98 4.43 8.50
N TYR A 45 -3.84 5.40 8.17
CA TYR A 45 -5.02 5.22 7.34
C TYR A 45 -4.90 5.99 6.01
N PRO A 46 -5.15 5.36 4.84
CA PRO A 46 -5.33 3.91 4.66
C PRO A 46 -4.07 3.13 5.05
N SER A 47 -4.22 1.80 5.27
CA SER A 47 -3.10 0.93 5.65
C SER A 47 -1.96 1.02 4.63
N CYS A 48 -0.73 0.65 5.00
CA CYS A 48 0.41 0.70 4.07
C CYS A 48 0.18 -0.13 2.79
N SER A 49 -0.48 -1.29 2.90
CA SER A 49 -0.84 -2.10 1.73
C SER A 49 -1.92 -1.43 0.87
N ALA A 50 -2.94 -0.82 1.47
CA ALA A 50 -3.98 -0.10 0.75
C ALA A 50 -3.45 1.18 0.09
N TYR A 51 -2.58 1.92 0.78
CA TYR A 51 -1.82 3.03 0.23
C TYR A 51 -1.01 2.57 -0.99
N GLY A 52 -0.31 1.45 -0.88
CA GLY A 52 0.43 0.84 -1.99
C GLY A 52 -0.45 0.53 -3.20
N VAL A 53 -1.64 -0.05 -2.99
CA VAL A 53 -2.61 -0.33 -4.06
C VAL A 53 -3.05 0.95 -4.78
N LEU A 54 -3.40 1.99 -4.03
CA LEU A 54 -3.79 3.28 -4.61
C LEU A 54 -2.65 3.88 -5.44
N VAL A 55 -1.43 3.79 -4.93
CA VAL A 55 -0.25 4.32 -5.62
C VAL A 55 0.10 3.55 -6.87
N LEU A 56 0.13 2.22 -6.82
CA LEU A 56 0.41 1.38 -8.00
C LEU A 56 -0.66 1.55 -9.09
N LYS A 57 -1.92 1.72 -8.71
CA LYS A 57 -3.01 1.96 -9.69
C LYS A 57 -2.87 3.30 -10.42
N LYS A 58 -2.46 4.36 -9.72
CA LYS A 58 -2.40 5.72 -10.29
C LYS A 58 -1.04 6.05 -10.90
N ASP A 59 0.05 5.75 -10.19
CA ASP A 59 1.42 6.12 -10.57
C ASP A 59 2.24 4.93 -11.12
N GLY A 60 1.75 3.69 -11.03
CA GLY A 60 2.51 2.51 -11.44
C GLY A 60 3.79 2.33 -10.63
N ILE A 61 4.85 1.82 -11.26
CA ILE A 61 6.15 1.64 -10.60
C ILE A 61 6.83 2.97 -10.19
N LEU A 62 6.49 4.08 -10.84
CA LEU A 62 7.03 5.40 -10.50
C LEU A 62 6.57 5.87 -9.12
N GLY A 63 5.49 5.26 -8.60
CA GLY A 63 4.99 5.51 -7.25
C GLY A 63 5.75 4.77 -6.14
N LEU A 64 6.69 3.85 -6.46
CA LEU A 64 7.43 3.07 -5.47
C LEU A 64 8.10 3.92 -4.38
N PRO A 65 8.75 5.07 -4.67
CA PRO A 65 9.33 5.90 -3.62
C PRO A 65 8.32 6.37 -2.56
N LYS A 66 7.07 6.66 -2.96
CA LYS A 66 5.99 7.04 -2.01
C LYS A 66 5.64 5.87 -1.08
N ILE A 67 5.53 4.66 -1.65
CA ILE A 67 5.22 3.43 -0.91
C ILE A 67 6.34 3.10 0.07
N ILE A 68 7.60 3.16 -0.38
CA ILE A 68 8.78 2.87 0.44
C ILE A 68 8.87 3.87 1.59
N ASN A 69 8.72 5.17 1.31
CA ASN A 69 8.74 6.21 2.34
C ASN A 69 7.64 5.95 3.41
N ARG A 70 6.44 5.57 2.99
CA ARG A 70 5.34 5.19 3.88
C ARG A 70 5.69 3.98 4.75
N LEU A 71 6.30 2.94 4.18
CA LEU A 71 6.72 1.75 4.93
C LEU A 71 7.78 2.08 5.99
N ILE A 72 8.76 2.94 5.66
CA ILE A 72 9.80 3.40 6.60
C ILE A 72 9.18 4.17 7.78
N GLN A 73 8.18 5.01 7.50
CA GLN A 73 7.48 5.77 8.54
C GLN A 73 6.58 4.88 9.41
N CYS A 74 6.07 3.76 8.88
CA CYS A 74 5.19 2.84 9.60
C CYS A 74 5.99 1.90 10.50
N ARG A 75 6.38 2.40 11.66
CA ARG A 75 7.13 1.66 12.70
C ARG A 75 6.50 1.80 14.08
N PRO A 76 6.82 0.91 15.03
CA PRO A 76 6.41 1.06 16.42
C PRO A 76 6.83 2.42 17.00
N GLY A 77 5.98 3.01 17.84
CA GLY A 77 6.24 4.32 18.47
C GLY A 77 5.79 5.54 17.66
N VAL A 78 5.35 5.38 16.41
CA VAL A 78 4.77 6.48 15.62
C VAL A 78 3.27 6.60 15.92
N SER A 79 2.81 7.84 16.09
CA SER A 79 1.41 8.17 16.30
C SER A 79 0.58 7.80 15.06
N PRO A 80 -0.61 7.19 15.24
CA PRO A 80 -1.50 6.93 14.12
C PRO A 80 -1.88 8.21 13.38
N ALA A 81 -1.91 8.17 12.05
CA ALA A 81 -2.24 9.33 11.23
C ALA A 81 -3.00 8.96 9.96
N ILE A 82 -3.82 9.89 9.48
CA ILE A 82 -4.47 9.80 8.17
C ILE A 82 -3.53 10.46 7.16
N ASP A 83 -3.03 9.68 6.22
CA ASP A 83 -2.19 10.20 5.13
C ASP A 83 -2.54 9.45 3.85
N GLN A 84 -3.25 10.16 2.99
CA GLN A 84 -3.71 9.68 1.70
C GLN A 84 -2.66 10.00 0.62
N PRO A 85 -2.40 9.08 -0.32
CA PRO A 85 -1.40 9.30 -1.37
C PRO A 85 -1.77 10.44 -2.34
N TYR A 86 -3.05 10.80 -2.38
CA TYR A 86 -3.61 11.83 -3.24
C TYR A 86 -4.63 12.63 -2.42
N LYS A 87 -4.58 13.95 -2.52
CA LYS A 87 -5.62 14.86 -2.03
C LYS A 87 -6.64 15.13 -3.13
#